data_AF-A0A946JZ54-F1
#
_entry.id   AF-A0A946JZ54-F1
#
_cell.length_a   1.000
_cell.length_b   1.000
_cell.length_c   1.000
_cell.angle_alpha   90.00
_cell.angle_beta   90.00
_cell.angle_gamma   90.00
#
_symmetry.space_group_name_H-M   'P 1'
#
loop_
_entity.id
_entity.type
_entity.pdbx_description
1 polymer ?
#
loop_
_entity_poly.entity_id
_entity_poly.type
_entity_poly.pdbx_seq_one_letter_code
_entity_poly.pdbx_strand_id
1 'polypeptide(L)'
;MNDLIAESLELLSESEVDIYGRVYEHFFSVNPGAQELMTHMDELTLGRMLEEVTRLLMVDDLGAESAYVAFEYNNHKTAYSVQSSMYRQLFDAFAVAVKEILGGAWRPEFDEAWVSRAKELEQAFDLG
;
A
#
# COMPACT_ATOMS: atom_id res chain seq x y z
N MET A 1 -9.84 13.96 -2.29
CA MET A 1 -8.44 13.55 -2.64
C MET A 1 -8.36 12.04 -2.80
N ASN A 2 -8.99 11.27 -1.90
CA ASN A 2 -9.24 9.85 -2.11
C ASN A 2 -10.05 9.55 -3.38
N ASP A 3 -10.85 10.49 -3.88
CA ASP A 3 -11.60 10.31 -5.13
C ASP A 3 -10.70 9.96 -6.33
N LEU A 4 -9.49 10.53 -6.40
CA LEU A 4 -8.52 10.23 -7.45
C LEU A 4 -7.83 8.88 -7.24
N ILE A 5 -7.63 8.46 -5.98
CA ILE A 5 -7.15 7.12 -5.65
C ILE A 5 -8.20 6.10 -6.07
N ALA A 6 -9.46 6.30 -5.64
CA ALA A 6 -10.60 5.46 -5.98
C ALA A 6 -10.78 5.38 -7.51
N GLU A 7 -10.76 6.51 -8.22
CA GLU A 7 -10.86 6.53 -9.69
C GLU A 7 -9.73 5.71 -10.34
N SER A 8 -8.48 5.85 -9.87
CA SER A 8 -7.37 5.06 -10.41
C SER A 8 -7.51 3.55 -10.13
N LEU A 9 -8.08 3.17 -8.98
CA LEU A 9 -8.35 1.77 -8.64
C LEU A 9 -9.58 1.22 -9.38
N GLU A 10 -10.58 2.05 -9.68
CA GLU A 10 -11.71 1.69 -10.53
C GLU A 10 -11.27 1.40 -11.96
N LEU A 11 -10.40 2.25 -12.52
CA LEU A 11 -9.79 2.00 -13.84
C LEU A 11 -8.98 0.69 -13.87
N LEU A 12 -8.35 0.34 -12.74
CA LEU A 12 -7.62 -0.92 -12.60
C LEU A 12 -8.55 -2.14 -12.64
N SER A 13 -9.78 -2.01 -12.14
CA SER A 13 -10.76 -3.11 -12.10
C SER A 13 -11.16 -3.66 -13.48
N GLU A 14 -10.88 -2.89 -14.55
CA GLU A 14 -11.08 -3.31 -15.94
C GLU A 14 -9.92 -4.19 -16.47
N SER A 15 -8.85 -4.35 -15.70
CA SER A 15 -7.67 -5.14 -16.05
C SER A 15 -7.75 -6.58 -15.53
N GLU A 16 -7.29 -7.55 -16.33
CA GLU A 16 -7.12 -8.95 -15.90
C GLU A 16 -5.77 -9.19 -15.18
N VAL A 17 -4.98 -8.14 -14.94
CA VAL A 17 -3.66 -8.25 -14.31
C VAL A 17 -3.79 -8.47 -12.80
N ASP A 18 -3.02 -9.43 -12.28
CA ASP A 18 -2.83 -9.61 -10.84
C ASP A 18 -2.05 -8.41 -10.26
N ILE A 19 -2.77 -7.41 -9.79
CA ILE A 19 -2.20 -6.24 -9.14
C ILE A 19 -1.40 -6.63 -7.90
N TYR A 20 -1.89 -7.56 -7.07
CA TYR A 20 -1.27 -7.88 -5.79
C TYR A 20 0.10 -8.55 -5.99
N GLY A 21 0.21 -9.46 -6.96
CA GLY A 21 1.49 -9.98 -7.42
C GLY A 21 2.45 -8.87 -7.84
N ARG A 22 2.00 -7.90 -8.65
CA ARG A 22 2.82 -6.76 -9.10
C ARG A 22 3.28 -5.87 -7.94
N VAL A 23 2.42 -5.60 -6.97
CA VAL A 23 2.80 -4.80 -5.79
C VAL A 23 3.94 -5.48 -5.03
N TYR A 24 3.84 -6.78 -4.78
CA TYR A 24 4.89 -7.53 -4.09
C TYR A 24 6.18 -7.66 -4.90
N GLU A 25 6.09 -7.87 -6.23
CA GLU A 25 7.26 -7.83 -7.13
C GLU A 25 8.04 -6.51 -6.95
N HIS A 26 7.34 -5.38 -7.03
CA HIS A 26 7.94 -4.06 -6.86
C HIS A 26 8.49 -3.85 -5.45
N PHE A 27 7.72 -4.20 -4.42
CA PHE A 27 8.11 -4.02 -3.03
C PHE A 27 9.37 -4.82 -2.67
N PHE A 28 9.46 -6.08 -3.11
CA PHE A 28 10.63 -6.92 -2.86
C PHE A 28 11.85 -6.51 -3.68
N SER A 29 11.66 -5.91 -4.85
CA SER A 29 12.78 -5.37 -5.63
C SER A 29 13.48 -4.20 -4.93
N VAL A 30 12.73 -3.37 -4.18
CA VAL A 30 13.27 -2.22 -3.43
C VAL A 30 13.66 -2.57 -2.00
N ASN A 31 13.09 -3.64 -1.43
CA ASN A 31 13.41 -4.12 -0.10
C ASN A 31 13.51 -5.65 -0.04
N PRO A 32 14.70 -6.22 -0.34
CA PRO A 32 14.94 -7.66 -0.20
C PRO A 32 14.76 -8.20 1.23
N GLY A 33 14.93 -7.34 2.26
CA GLY A 33 14.68 -7.73 3.65
C GLY A 33 13.20 -7.97 3.92
N ALA A 34 12.30 -7.23 3.26
CA ALA A 34 10.87 -7.51 3.31
C ALA A 34 10.53 -8.86 2.68
N GLN A 35 11.21 -9.21 1.58
CA GLN A 35 11.04 -10.52 0.94
C GLN A 35 11.41 -11.66 1.88
N GLU A 36 12.54 -11.54 2.60
CA GLU A 36 12.97 -12.55 3.58
C GLU A 36 11.95 -12.71 4.71
N LEU A 37 11.42 -11.60 5.24
CA LEU A 37 10.41 -11.62 6.31
C LEU A 37 9.09 -12.28 5.86
N MET A 38 8.72 -12.10 4.60
CA MET A 38 7.42 -12.49 4.08
C MET A 38 7.45 -13.81 3.29
N THR A 39 8.64 -14.40 3.05
CA THR A 39 8.80 -15.58 2.19
C THR A 39 8.04 -16.83 2.67
N HIS A 40 7.71 -16.90 3.95
CA HIS A 40 6.98 -18.02 4.56
C HIS A 40 5.48 -17.76 4.73
N MET A 41 5.02 -16.56 4.36
CA MET A 41 3.59 -16.22 4.42
C MET A 41 2.87 -16.88 3.26
N ASP A 42 1.68 -17.41 3.54
CA ASP A 42 0.81 -17.95 2.50
C ASP A 42 0.15 -16.82 1.69
N GLU A 43 -0.23 -17.13 0.45
CA GLU A 43 -0.84 -16.18 -0.49
C GLU A 43 -2.11 -15.53 0.06
N LEU A 44 -2.90 -16.26 0.88
CA LEU A 44 -4.13 -15.71 1.46
C LEU A 44 -3.80 -14.64 2.51
N THR A 45 -2.78 -14.85 3.34
CA THR A 45 -2.33 -13.84 4.30
C THR A 45 -1.78 -12.60 3.59
N LEU A 46 -0.99 -12.78 2.53
CA LEU A 46 -0.50 -11.68 1.70
C LEU A 46 -1.65 -10.90 1.04
N GLY A 47 -2.64 -11.60 0.49
CA GLY A 47 -3.84 -10.97 -0.08
C GLY A 47 -4.58 -10.10 0.94
N ARG A 48 -4.79 -10.60 2.16
CA ARG A 48 -5.43 -9.83 3.25
C ARG A 48 -4.67 -8.57 3.63
N MET A 49 -3.33 -8.61 3.62
CA MET A 49 -2.54 -7.40 3.87
C MET A 49 -2.79 -6.33 2.81
N LEU A 50 -2.84 -6.71 1.53
CA LEU A 50 -3.10 -5.76 0.45
C LEU A 50 -4.56 -5.32 0.40
N GLU A 51 -5.51 -6.16 0.80
CA GLU A 51 -6.92 -5.74 1.00
C GLU A 51 -7.01 -4.63 2.07
N GLU A 52 -6.35 -4.82 3.21
CA GLU A 52 -6.33 -3.80 4.27
C GLU A 52 -5.61 -2.52 3.84
N VAL A 53 -4.50 -2.63 3.11
CA VAL A 53 -3.82 -1.47 2.51
C VAL A 53 -4.75 -0.74 1.52
N THR A 54 -5.48 -1.48 0.69
CA THR A 54 -6.44 -0.90 -0.27
C THR A 54 -7.56 -0.16 0.47
N ARG A 55 -8.10 -0.75 1.54
CA ARG A 55 -9.10 -0.10 2.42
C ARG A 55 -8.56 1.19 3.02
N LEU A 56 -7.35 1.15 3.58
CA LEU A 56 -6.69 2.32 4.15
C LEU A 56 -6.37 3.39 3.09
N LEU A 57 -6.08 3.02 1.84
CA LEU A 57 -5.90 3.98 0.75
C LEU A 57 -7.21 4.72 0.42
N MET A 58 -8.37 4.11 0.64
CA MET A 58 -9.69 4.66 0.27
C MET A 58 -10.44 5.35 1.41
N VAL A 59 -10.08 5.15 2.68
CA VAL A 59 -10.84 5.72 3.81
C VAL A 59 -10.78 7.25 3.89
N ASP A 60 -11.93 7.92 3.94
CA ASP A 60 -12.01 9.39 3.94
C ASP A 60 -11.34 10.04 5.16
N ASP A 61 -11.47 9.42 6.33
CA ASP A 61 -10.91 9.91 7.58
C ASP A 61 -9.94 8.88 8.18
N LEU A 62 -8.65 9.02 7.84
CA LEU A 62 -7.59 8.22 8.47
C LEU A 62 -7.44 8.48 9.97
N GLY A 63 -7.85 9.66 10.46
CA GLY A 63 -7.80 9.98 11.88
C GLY A 63 -8.73 9.07 12.69
N ALA A 64 -9.90 8.73 12.14
CA ALA A 64 -10.82 7.77 12.72
C ALA A 64 -10.22 6.34 12.82
N GLU A 65 -9.27 6.01 11.95
CA GLU A 65 -8.58 4.71 11.91
C GLU A 65 -7.31 4.66 12.78
N SER A 66 -6.92 5.79 13.40
CA SER A 66 -5.63 5.93 14.09
C SER A 66 -5.38 4.86 15.17
N ALA A 67 -6.39 4.50 15.96
CA ALA A 67 -6.26 3.48 16.99
C ALA A 67 -6.01 2.08 16.41
N TYR A 68 -6.66 1.76 15.29
CA TYR A 68 -6.47 0.50 14.58
C TYR A 68 -5.08 0.45 13.94
N VAL A 69 -4.70 1.49 13.20
CA VAL A 69 -3.38 1.61 12.56
C VAL A 69 -2.26 1.51 13.58
N ALA A 70 -2.40 2.17 14.73
CA ALA A 70 -1.43 2.10 15.82
C ALA A 70 -1.31 0.67 16.40
N PHE A 71 -2.43 -0.03 16.55
CA PHE A 71 -2.43 -1.40 17.04
C PHE A 71 -1.72 -2.35 16.07
N GLU A 72 -2.09 -2.32 14.79
CA GLU A 72 -1.49 -3.15 13.74
C GLU A 72 0.01 -2.86 13.59
N TYR A 73 0.40 -1.58 13.57
CA TYR A 73 1.81 -1.20 13.49
C TYR A 73 2.61 -1.73 14.68
N ASN A 74 2.11 -1.55 15.90
CA ASN A 74 2.80 -2.03 17.11
C ASN A 74 2.92 -3.56 17.14
N ASN A 75 1.91 -4.27 16.66
CA ASN A 75 1.97 -5.72 16.50
C ASN A 75 3.06 -6.11 15.49
N HIS A 76 3.06 -5.51 14.29
CA HIS A 76 4.07 -5.80 13.27
C HIS A 76 5.49 -5.45 13.71
N LYS A 77 5.67 -4.33 14.41
CA LYS A 77 6.96 -3.91 14.95
C LYS A 77 7.45 -4.87 16.04
N THR A 78 6.58 -5.28 16.97
CA THR A 78 6.99 -6.09 18.12
C THR A 78 7.16 -7.57 17.75
N ALA A 79 6.28 -8.11 16.92
CA ALA A 79 6.30 -9.52 16.53
C ALA A 79 7.26 -9.82 15.39
N TYR A 80 7.41 -8.88 14.43
CA TYR A 80 8.11 -9.13 13.17
C TYR A 80 9.23 -8.13 12.87
N SER A 81 9.54 -7.20 13.79
CA SER A 81 10.57 -6.18 13.61
C SER A 81 10.40 -5.31 12.35
N VAL A 82 9.15 -5.13 11.90
CA VAL A 82 8.83 -4.27 10.76
C VAL A 82 9.15 -2.82 11.10
N GLN A 83 9.79 -2.13 10.16
CA GLN A 83 10.15 -0.71 10.28
C GLN A 83 9.08 0.17 9.64
N SER A 84 8.89 1.41 10.12
CA SER A 84 7.93 2.35 9.52
C SER A 84 8.22 2.62 8.04
N SER A 85 9.52 2.68 7.68
CA SER A 85 9.98 2.82 6.29
C SER A 85 9.47 1.73 5.33
N MET A 86 9.17 0.54 5.83
CA MET A 86 8.65 -0.57 5.00
C MET A 86 7.23 -0.29 4.51
N TYR A 87 6.41 0.43 5.28
CA TYR A 87 5.06 0.82 4.85
C TYR A 87 5.13 1.83 3.73
N ARG A 88 6.03 2.82 3.83
CA ARG A 88 6.25 3.79 2.75
C ARG A 88 6.65 3.10 1.45
N GLN A 89 7.59 2.16 1.53
CA GLN A 89 8.04 1.37 0.38
C GLN A 89 6.91 0.51 -0.20
N LEU A 90 6.03 -0.06 0.63
CA LEU A 90 4.87 -0.82 0.18
C LEU A 90 3.86 0.08 -0.56
N PHE A 91 3.57 1.28 -0.04
CA PHE A 91 2.65 2.22 -0.70
C PHE A 91 3.23 2.74 -2.02
N ASP A 92 4.53 3.04 -2.07
CA ASP A 92 5.18 3.46 -3.30
C ASP A 92 5.18 2.32 -4.34
N ALA A 93 5.43 1.06 -3.92
CA ALA A 93 5.31 -0.11 -4.79
C ALA A 93 3.88 -0.31 -5.33
N PHE A 94 2.86 -0.01 -4.50
CA PHE A 94 1.46 -0.05 -4.92
C PHE A 94 1.19 1.00 -6.01
N ALA A 95 1.61 2.24 -5.79
CA ALA A 95 1.44 3.32 -6.76
C ALA A 95 2.13 3.00 -8.09
N VAL A 96 3.35 2.46 -8.04
CA VAL A 96 4.10 2.02 -9.23
C VAL A 96 3.34 0.94 -9.99
N ALA A 97 2.85 -0.09 -9.29
CA ALA A 97 2.09 -1.18 -9.92
C ALA A 97 0.82 -0.68 -10.61
N VAL A 98 0.03 0.19 -9.96
CA VAL A 98 -1.17 0.78 -10.56
C VAL A 98 -0.81 1.62 -11.78
N LYS A 99 0.22 2.46 -11.67
CA LYS A 99 0.68 3.31 -12.77
C LYS A 99 1.12 2.52 -13.99
N GLU A 100 1.88 1.44 -13.79
CA GLU A 100 2.32 0.58 -14.88
C GLU A 100 1.16 -0.15 -15.55
N ILE A 101 0.18 -0.64 -14.78
CA ILE A 101 -0.98 -1.34 -15.32
C ILE A 101 -1.90 -0.39 -16.09
N LEU A 102 -2.15 0.81 -15.57
CA LEU A 102 -2.97 1.82 -16.25
C LEU A 102 -2.28 2.40 -17.49
N GLY A 103 -0.94 2.47 -17.50
CA GLY A 103 -0.15 2.93 -18.63
C GLY A 103 -0.65 4.29 -19.16
N GLY A 104 -1.20 4.30 -20.37
CA GLY A 104 -1.72 5.53 -21.00
C GLY A 104 -2.98 6.12 -20.35
N ALA A 105 -3.69 5.36 -19.51
CA ALA A 105 -4.82 5.86 -18.73
C ALA A 105 -4.39 6.58 -17.44
N TRP A 106 -3.12 6.45 -17.02
CA TRP A 106 -2.60 7.17 -15.88
C TRP A 106 -2.46 8.67 -16.17
N ARG A 107 -3.01 9.50 -15.29
CA ARG A 107 -2.98 10.96 -15.42
C ARG A 107 -2.05 11.60 -14.37
N PRO A 108 -1.46 12.78 -14.65
CA PRO A 108 -0.58 13.47 -13.69
C PRO A 108 -1.23 13.76 -12.32
N GLU A 109 -2.54 13.95 -12.27
CA GLU A 109 -3.29 14.18 -11.03
C GLU A 109 -3.26 12.96 -10.11
N PHE A 110 -3.14 11.75 -10.67
CA PHE A 110 -2.98 10.53 -9.88
C PHE A 110 -1.60 10.50 -9.20
N ASP A 111 -0.54 10.98 -9.83
CA ASP A 111 0.79 11.04 -9.19
C ASP A 111 0.74 11.87 -7.89
N GLU A 112 0.13 13.05 -7.94
CA GLU A 112 0.01 13.91 -6.75
C GLU A 112 -0.89 13.27 -5.68
N ALA A 113 -2.02 12.67 -6.08
CA ALA A 113 -2.93 12.01 -5.16
C ALA A 113 -2.25 10.84 -4.42
N TRP A 114 -1.56 9.95 -5.15
CA TRP A 114 -0.86 8.80 -4.58
C TRP A 114 0.31 9.22 -3.68
N VAL A 115 1.10 10.23 -4.08
CA VAL A 115 2.19 10.77 -3.25
C VAL A 115 1.66 11.38 -1.95
N SER A 116 0.59 12.17 -2.03
CA SER A 116 -0.04 12.80 -0.86
C SER A 116 -0.61 11.73 0.08
N ARG A 117 -1.33 10.75 -0.46
CA ARG A 117 -1.94 9.68 0.31
C ARG A 117 -0.92 8.78 1.00
N ALA A 118 0.16 8.41 0.31
CA ALA A 118 1.25 7.63 0.89
C ALA A 118 1.90 8.37 2.07
N LYS A 119 2.02 9.70 1.97
CA LYS A 119 2.55 10.54 3.06
C LYS A 119 1.62 10.63 4.26
N GLU A 120 0.31 10.72 4.03
CA GLU A 120 -0.69 10.68 5.12
C GLU A 120 -0.65 9.35 5.87
N LEU A 121 -0.62 8.24 5.12
CA LEU A 121 -0.51 6.91 5.70
C LEU A 121 0.80 6.76 6.46
N GLU A 122 1.94 7.13 5.86
CA GLU A 122 3.25 7.14 6.53
C GLU A 122 3.20 7.88 7.86
N GLN A 123 2.59 9.06 7.93
CA GLN A 123 2.40 9.81 9.18
C GLN A 123 1.48 9.11 10.19
N ALA A 124 0.51 8.32 9.73
CA ALA A 124 -0.34 7.52 10.60
C ALA A 124 0.39 6.30 11.18
N PHE A 125 1.35 5.72 10.45
CA PHE A 125 2.21 4.62 10.93
C PHE A 125 3.41 5.13 11.75
N ASP A 126 3.91 6.32 11.46
CA ASP A 126 5.00 6.99 12.17
C ASP A 126 4.44 7.85 13.30
N LEU A 127 3.87 7.18 14.31
CA LEU A 127 3.64 7.82 15.59
C LEU A 127 5.02 8.00 16.24
N GLY A 128 5.47 9.25 16.32
CA GLY A 128 6.82 9.67 16.74
C GLY A 128 7.43 8.92 17.92
#